data_AF-A0A7Y6WZF7-F1
#
_entry.id   AF-A0A7Y6WZF7-F1
#
_cell.length_a   1.000
_cell.length_b   1.000
_cell.length_c   1.000
_cell.angle_alpha   90.00
_cell.angle_beta   90.00
_cell.angle_gamma   90.00
#
_symmetry.space_group_name_H-M   'P 1'
#
loop_
_entity.id
_entity.type
_entity.pdbx_description
1 polymer ?
#
loop_
_entity_poly.entity_id
_entity_poly.type
_entity_poly.pdbx_seq_one_letter_code
_entity_poly.pdbx_strand_id
1 'polypeptide(L)'
;MTRTTFYVPLLSRVFQGRLGLAIAPLALLCAALLGPVAMAAVDNVGLGSGAVGALTINAANTSINTYTRVTAAVPAGQSFVTVASTTGFSVGNLVMVHQTTGLAAPASGSQTPINLVGGPVGRWEFARIASLTATRLNFTQPLTVAFGATGTQAIRVPEYTSVTVNAAGSIVAAPWDGATGGVVAFLSQGAVNNAGAIHADGRGFRGAFAWNGDGDGCTALDEQWPGGASKG
;
A
#
# COMPACT_ATOMS: atom_id res chain seq x y z
N MET A 1 -85.07 -11.27 56.53
CA MET A 1 -84.99 -12.71 56.82
C MET A 1 -83.63 -13.22 56.43
N THR A 2 -82.85 -13.50 57.47
CA THR A 2 -81.76 -14.48 57.60
C THR A 2 -81.67 -15.53 56.49
N ARG A 3 -80.50 -15.67 55.85
CA ARG A 3 -79.65 -16.87 55.95
C ARG A 3 -78.48 -16.85 54.97
N THR A 4 -77.31 -16.66 55.55
CA THR A 4 -76.07 -17.43 55.37
C THR A 4 -76.18 -18.68 54.48
N THR A 5 -75.26 -18.83 53.53
CA THR A 5 -74.70 -20.14 53.16
C THR A 5 -73.21 -19.99 52.85
N PHE A 6 -72.41 -20.52 53.76
CA PHE A 6 -71.00 -20.86 53.57
C PHE A 6 -70.93 -22.28 53.00
N TYR A 7 -70.09 -22.51 52.00
CA TYR A 7 -69.35 -23.77 51.85
C TYR A 7 -68.01 -23.52 51.15
N VAL A 8 -66.98 -24.18 51.67
CA VAL A 8 -65.53 -24.03 51.45
C VAL A 8 -65.04 -25.45 51.04
N PRO A 9 -63.80 -25.66 50.58
CA PRO A 9 -63.11 -25.24 49.37
C PRO A 9 -62.78 -26.47 48.47
N LEU A 10 -62.12 -26.27 47.33
CA LEU A 10 -61.21 -27.32 46.82
C LEU A 10 -59.96 -26.70 46.19
N LEU A 11 -58.82 -27.14 46.73
CA LEU A 11 -57.46 -26.84 46.29
C LEU A 11 -57.25 -27.24 44.83
N SER A 12 -56.43 -26.50 44.09
CA SER A 12 -55.02 -26.87 43.86
C SER A 12 -54.43 -26.29 42.56
N ARG A 13 -53.13 -25.93 42.66
CA ARG A 13 -52.10 -25.81 41.60
C ARG A 13 -52.00 -24.51 40.79
N VAL A 14 -51.23 -23.59 41.38
CA VAL A 14 -49.99 -22.95 40.87
C VAL A 14 -49.67 -23.14 39.38
N PHE A 15 -49.53 -22.03 38.65
CA PHE A 15 -48.42 -21.82 37.71
C PHE A 15 -48.12 -20.31 37.62
N GLN A 16 -47.16 -19.84 38.42
CA GLN A 16 -46.53 -18.54 38.22
C GLN A 16 -45.56 -18.64 37.04
N GLY A 17 -45.93 -18.06 35.89
CA GLY A 17 -45.04 -17.93 34.73
C GLY A 17 -43.92 -16.93 35.01
N ARG A 18 -42.68 -17.42 35.07
CA ARG A 18 -41.46 -16.60 35.10
C ARG A 18 -41.33 -15.83 33.78
N LEU A 19 -41.40 -14.51 33.84
CA LEU A 19 -41.09 -13.60 32.73
C LEU A 19 -39.55 -13.59 32.52
N GLY A 20 -39.07 -14.51 31.68
CA GLY A 20 -37.65 -14.66 31.36
C GLY A 20 -37.19 -13.68 30.27
N LEU A 21 -36.61 -12.56 30.71
CA LEU A 21 -35.42 -11.89 30.15
C LEU A 21 -35.04 -12.20 28.68
N ALA A 22 -35.74 -11.59 27.71
CA ALA A 22 -35.42 -11.68 26.28
C ALA A 22 -34.70 -10.43 25.72
N ILE A 23 -33.79 -9.82 26.48
CA ILE A 23 -33.08 -8.59 26.06
C ILE A 23 -31.61 -8.85 25.69
N ALA A 24 -31.04 -10.00 26.09
CA ALA A 24 -29.63 -10.32 25.84
C ALA A 24 -29.23 -10.61 24.38
N PRO A 25 -30.04 -11.23 23.49
CA PRO A 25 -29.54 -11.63 22.17
C PRO A 25 -29.52 -10.49 21.15
N LEU A 26 -30.25 -9.38 21.40
CA LEU A 26 -30.31 -8.24 20.46
C LEU A 26 -29.07 -7.33 20.54
N ALA A 27 -28.47 -7.21 21.74
CA ALA A 27 -27.26 -6.40 21.94
C ALA A 27 -26.00 -7.06 21.34
N LEU A 28 -25.95 -8.39 21.30
CA LEU A 28 -24.83 -9.13 20.71
C LEU A 28 -24.81 -9.05 19.18
N LEU A 29 -25.98 -8.91 18.54
CA LEU A 29 -26.11 -8.76 17.08
C LEU A 29 -25.65 -7.36 16.60
N CYS A 30 -25.90 -6.31 17.39
CA CYS A 30 -25.41 -4.96 17.09
C CYS A 30 -23.88 -4.82 17.25
N ALA A 31 -23.26 -5.56 18.17
CA ALA A 31 -21.80 -5.57 18.33
C ALA A 31 -21.08 -6.32 17.19
N ALA A 32 -21.72 -7.34 16.59
CA ALA A 32 -21.20 -8.06 15.43
C ALA A 32 -21.27 -7.25 14.12
N LEU A 33 -22.18 -6.27 14.02
CA LEU A 33 -22.32 -5.36 12.88
C LEU A 33 -21.40 -4.12 12.95
N LEU A 34 -20.72 -3.92 14.08
CA LEU A 34 -19.71 -2.86 14.29
C LEU A 34 -18.27 -3.40 14.20
N GLY A 35 -18.10 -4.65 13.76
CA GLY A 35 -16.76 -5.15 13.42
C GLY A 35 -16.09 -4.21 12.43
N PRO A 36 -14.76 -3.99 12.53
CA PRO A 36 -14.05 -3.13 11.58
C PRO A 36 -14.32 -3.68 10.18
N VAL A 37 -15.09 -2.93 9.41
CA VAL A 37 -15.29 -3.21 7.99
C VAL A 37 -13.88 -3.23 7.43
N ALA A 38 -13.45 -4.36 6.86
CA ALA A 38 -12.21 -4.41 6.12
C ALA A 38 -12.33 -3.35 5.02
N MET A 39 -11.68 -2.21 5.22
CA MET A 39 -11.67 -1.10 4.26
C MET A 39 -10.73 -1.50 3.12
N ALA A 40 -11.14 -2.50 2.33
CA ALA A 40 -10.69 -2.52 0.96
C ALA A 40 -11.21 -1.22 0.34
N ALA A 41 -10.32 -0.30 0.04
CA ALA A 41 -10.67 0.86 -0.75
C ALA A 41 -11.38 0.36 -2.01
N VAL A 42 -12.46 1.03 -2.41
CA VAL A 42 -13.16 0.70 -3.66
C VAL A 42 -12.12 0.74 -4.78
N ASP A 43 -11.94 -0.37 -5.49
CA ASP A 43 -11.12 -0.39 -6.70
C ASP A 43 -11.80 0.49 -7.75
N ASN A 44 -11.32 1.73 -7.82
CA ASN A 44 -11.77 2.78 -8.70
C ASN A 44 -10.94 2.82 -10.00
N VAL A 45 -9.93 1.96 -10.14
CA VAL A 45 -8.99 1.96 -11.28
C VAL A 45 -9.22 0.76 -12.18
N GLY A 46 -9.55 -0.41 -11.63
CA GLY A 46 -9.75 -1.65 -12.39
C GLY A 46 -8.54 -1.98 -13.27
N LEU A 47 -8.79 -2.28 -14.54
CA LEU A 47 -7.74 -2.55 -15.54
C LEU A 47 -7.14 -1.27 -16.17
N GLY A 48 -7.44 -0.12 -15.58
CA GLY A 48 -7.02 1.20 -16.07
C GLY A 48 -7.88 1.75 -17.20
N SER A 49 -7.59 2.99 -17.57
CA SER A 49 -8.32 3.76 -18.58
C SER A 49 -7.97 3.42 -20.03
N GLY A 50 -6.83 2.76 -20.27
CA GLY A 50 -6.30 2.55 -21.62
C GLY A 50 -5.84 3.83 -22.33
N ALA A 51 -5.76 4.97 -21.63
CA ALA A 51 -5.51 6.29 -22.22
C ALA A 51 -4.17 6.43 -22.96
N VAL A 52 -3.21 5.53 -22.73
CA VAL A 52 -1.91 5.53 -23.44
C VAL A 52 -1.99 4.78 -24.78
N GLY A 53 -3.03 3.98 -25.02
CA GLY A 53 -3.17 3.15 -26.22
C GLY A 53 -2.38 1.84 -26.14
N ALA A 54 -2.10 1.23 -27.29
CA ALA A 54 -1.37 -0.04 -27.35
C ALA A 54 0.15 0.20 -27.27
N LEU A 55 0.87 -0.63 -26.52
CA LEU A 55 2.33 -0.61 -26.43
C LEU A 55 2.94 -1.81 -27.15
N THR A 56 3.96 -1.57 -27.98
CA THR A 56 4.83 -2.63 -28.54
C THR A 56 6.28 -2.36 -28.20
N ILE A 57 6.95 -3.31 -27.54
CA ILE A 57 8.35 -3.24 -27.15
C ILE A 57 9.20 -4.16 -28.03
N ASN A 58 10.12 -3.56 -28.78
CA ASN A 58 11.07 -4.26 -29.66
C ASN A 58 12.52 -4.22 -29.16
N ALA A 59 12.83 -3.28 -28.26
CA ALA A 59 14.17 -3.07 -27.75
C ALA A 59 14.28 -3.47 -26.28
N ALA A 60 15.41 -4.05 -25.92
CA ALA A 60 15.75 -4.34 -24.53
C ALA A 60 15.91 -3.04 -23.71
N ASN A 61 15.72 -3.16 -22.40
CA ASN A 61 15.92 -2.11 -21.41
C ASN A 61 15.02 -0.88 -21.59
N THR A 62 13.80 -1.06 -22.05
CA THR A 62 12.83 0.02 -22.15
C THR A 62 12.23 0.33 -20.77
N SER A 63 12.31 1.58 -20.33
CA SER A 63 11.59 2.03 -19.12
C SER A 63 10.31 2.75 -19.52
N ILE A 64 9.21 2.41 -18.85
CA ILE A 64 7.87 2.96 -19.13
C ILE A 64 7.31 3.80 -17.98
N ASN A 65 7.98 3.80 -16.83
CA ASN A 65 7.56 4.49 -15.63
C ASN A 65 8.32 5.81 -15.47
N THR A 66 7.66 6.79 -14.87
CA THR A 66 8.29 8.03 -14.38
C THR A 66 8.21 8.03 -12.86
N TYR A 67 9.29 8.41 -12.18
CA TYR A 67 9.38 8.37 -10.73
C TYR A 67 9.70 9.75 -10.18
N THR A 68 9.15 10.08 -9.03
CA THR A 68 9.52 11.30 -8.29
C THR A 68 9.48 11.04 -6.78
N ARG A 69 10.44 11.62 -6.07
CA ARG A 69 10.57 11.47 -4.62
C ARG A 69 9.50 12.32 -3.93
N VAL A 70 8.76 11.74 -2.98
CA VAL A 70 7.91 12.51 -2.07
C VAL A 70 8.80 13.20 -1.03
N THR A 71 8.56 14.48 -0.77
CA THR A 71 9.46 15.32 0.06
C THR A 71 8.86 15.72 1.41
N ALA A 72 7.58 15.42 1.65
CA ALA A 72 6.88 15.70 2.89
C ALA A 72 5.99 14.52 3.28
N ALA A 73 5.75 14.34 4.58
CA ALA A 73 4.86 13.29 5.07
C ALA A 73 3.43 13.52 4.57
N VAL A 74 2.72 12.43 4.34
CA VAL A 74 1.37 12.43 3.75
C VAL A 74 0.41 11.80 4.76
N PRO A 75 -0.35 12.57 5.55
CA PRO A 75 -1.37 12.00 6.41
C PRO A 75 -2.49 11.32 5.61
N ALA A 76 -3.12 10.32 6.22
CA ALA A 76 -4.34 9.73 5.67
C ALA A 76 -5.44 10.79 5.53
N GLY A 77 -6.24 10.69 4.47
CA GLY A 77 -7.26 11.67 4.10
C GLY A 77 -6.72 12.85 3.27
N GLN A 78 -5.42 12.93 3.01
CA GLN A 78 -4.85 13.99 2.18
C GLN A 78 -5.00 13.67 0.68
N SER A 79 -5.41 14.66 -0.10
CA SER A 79 -5.60 14.56 -1.55
C SER A 79 -4.43 15.11 -2.38
N PHE A 80 -3.23 15.17 -1.82
CA PHE A 80 -2.05 15.59 -2.57
C PHE A 80 -0.76 15.03 -1.97
N VAL A 81 0.28 14.98 -2.79
CA VAL A 81 1.66 14.72 -2.36
C VAL A 81 2.58 15.83 -2.82
N THR A 82 3.48 16.26 -1.94
CA THR A 82 4.58 17.18 -2.31
C THR A 82 5.75 16.34 -2.80
N VAL A 83 6.28 16.68 -3.97
CA VAL A 83 7.29 15.90 -4.69
C VAL A 83 8.46 16.78 -5.12
N ALA A 84 9.61 16.15 -5.40
CA ALA A 84 10.81 16.86 -5.82
C ALA A 84 10.63 17.56 -7.18
N SER A 85 9.93 16.91 -8.12
CA SER A 85 9.57 17.45 -9.44
C SER A 85 8.34 16.75 -9.98
N THR A 86 7.55 17.45 -10.80
CA THR A 86 6.42 16.88 -11.55
C THR A 86 6.72 16.66 -13.03
N THR A 87 7.97 16.81 -13.47
CA THR A 87 8.39 16.50 -14.84
C THR A 87 7.98 15.07 -15.23
N GLY A 88 7.33 14.92 -16.40
CA GLY A 88 6.87 13.62 -16.90
C GLY A 88 5.53 13.15 -16.32
N PHE A 89 4.89 13.95 -15.47
CA PHE A 89 3.51 13.77 -15.00
C PHE A 89 2.57 14.75 -15.70
N SER A 90 1.30 14.38 -15.81
CA SER A 90 0.25 15.22 -16.39
C SER A 90 -1.09 14.97 -15.71
N VAL A 91 -2.01 15.93 -15.83
CA VAL A 91 -3.39 15.77 -15.36
C VAL A 91 -4.02 14.52 -15.98
N GLY A 92 -4.78 13.77 -15.19
CA GLY A 92 -5.40 12.52 -15.58
C GLY A 92 -4.51 11.27 -15.47
N ASN A 93 -3.18 11.43 -15.32
CA ASN A 93 -2.30 10.29 -15.12
C ASN A 93 -2.64 9.55 -13.82
N LEU A 94 -2.55 8.22 -13.89
CA LEU A 94 -2.54 7.35 -12.72
C LEU A 94 -1.15 7.34 -12.09
N VAL A 95 -1.12 7.45 -10.77
CA VAL A 95 0.09 7.46 -9.96
C VAL A 95 -0.03 6.42 -8.86
N MET A 96 1.00 5.60 -8.68
CA MET A 96 1.18 4.78 -7.48
C MET A 96 2.04 5.54 -6.49
N VAL A 97 1.51 5.85 -5.32
CA VAL A 97 2.29 6.34 -4.17
C VAL A 97 2.75 5.10 -3.42
N HIS A 98 4.06 4.90 -3.28
CA HIS A 98 4.63 3.69 -2.69
C HIS A 98 5.73 4.01 -1.68
N GLN A 99 5.57 3.49 -0.46
CA GLN A 99 6.58 3.54 0.59
C GLN A 99 7.60 2.40 0.39
N THR A 100 8.68 2.69 -0.33
CA THR A 100 9.73 1.70 -0.65
C THR A 100 10.64 1.39 0.53
N THR A 101 10.99 2.41 1.32
CA THR A 101 11.86 2.28 2.51
C THR A 101 11.32 3.12 3.67
N GLY A 102 12.04 3.19 4.79
CA GLY A 102 11.64 4.00 5.95
C GLY A 102 11.39 3.22 7.23
N LEU A 103 11.85 1.96 7.30
CA LEU A 103 12.04 1.30 8.59
C LEU A 103 13.16 2.00 9.34
N ALA A 104 13.02 2.14 10.66
CA ALA A 104 14.12 2.55 11.50
C ALA A 104 15.22 1.48 11.41
N ALA A 105 16.46 1.92 11.22
CA ALA A 105 17.60 1.02 11.21
C ALA A 105 17.70 0.33 12.58
N PRO A 106 17.80 -1.01 12.63
CA PRO A 106 18.02 -1.71 13.88
C PRO A 106 19.41 -1.35 14.44
N ALA A 107 19.55 -1.43 15.76
CA ALA A 107 20.87 -1.29 16.38
C ALA A 107 21.80 -2.40 15.87
N SER A 108 23.05 -2.05 15.60
CA SER A 108 24.09 -2.97 15.13
C SER A 108 24.24 -4.17 16.06
N GLY A 109 24.28 -5.38 15.47
CA GLY A 109 24.37 -6.64 16.22
C GLY A 109 23.10 -7.05 16.96
N SER A 110 22.00 -6.30 16.81
CA SER A 110 20.71 -6.72 17.35
C SER A 110 20.23 -8.00 16.66
N GLN A 111 19.90 -9.02 17.45
CA GLN A 111 19.22 -10.23 17.01
C GLN A 111 17.69 -10.11 17.17
N THR A 112 17.19 -8.96 17.60
CA THR A 112 15.75 -8.72 17.75
C THR A 112 15.09 -8.77 16.36
N PRO A 113 14.00 -9.54 16.20
CA PRO A 113 13.27 -9.57 14.94
C PRO A 113 12.83 -8.16 14.51
N ILE A 114 13.02 -7.84 13.23
CA ILE A 114 12.50 -6.60 12.65
C ILE A 114 10.98 -6.74 12.56
N ASN A 115 10.25 -5.93 13.31
CA ASN A 115 8.79 -5.92 13.24
C ASN A 115 8.32 -5.12 12.02
N LEU A 116 7.75 -5.81 11.04
CA LEU A 116 7.14 -5.21 9.87
C LEU A 116 5.64 -4.93 10.05
N VAL A 117 5.01 -5.49 11.09
CA VAL A 117 3.57 -5.38 11.32
C VAL A 117 3.22 -3.94 11.67
N GLY A 118 2.26 -3.37 10.92
CA GLY A 118 1.83 -1.99 11.10
C GLY A 118 2.82 -0.94 10.61
N GLY A 119 3.99 -1.34 10.08
CA GLY A 119 4.96 -0.45 9.47
C GLY A 119 4.43 0.19 8.17
N PRO A 120 4.99 1.34 7.75
CA PRO A 120 4.60 1.99 6.51
C PRO A 120 5.25 1.35 5.28
N VAL A 121 6.37 0.64 5.42
CA VAL A 121 7.12 0.08 4.28
C VAL A 121 6.33 -0.99 3.56
N GLY A 122 6.36 -0.94 2.23
CA GLY A 122 5.57 -1.79 1.34
C GLY A 122 4.13 -1.30 1.12
N ARG A 123 3.69 -0.25 1.83
CA ARG A 123 2.36 0.34 1.56
C ARG A 123 2.37 1.04 0.22
N TRP A 124 1.27 0.90 -0.50
CA TRP A 124 1.02 1.64 -1.73
C TRP A 124 -0.45 1.95 -1.91
N GLU A 125 -0.73 2.98 -2.71
CA GLU A 125 -2.07 3.35 -3.12
C GLU A 125 -2.05 3.99 -4.52
N PHE A 126 -3.08 3.74 -5.31
CA PHE A 126 -3.27 4.42 -6.58
C PHE A 126 -4.05 5.73 -6.39
N ALA A 127 -3.63 6.76 -7.12
CA ALA A 127 -4.32 8.04 -7.18
C ALA A 127 -4.26 8.63 -8.57
N ARG A 128 -5.31 9.36 -8.97
CA ARG A 128 -5.37 10.03 -10.27
C ARG A 128 -5.12 11.52 -10.11
N ILE A 129 -4.23 12.08 -10.92
CA ILE A 129 -3.86 13.51 -10.85
C ILE A 129 -5.04 14.37 -11.34
N ALA A 130 -5.56 15.23 -10.47
CA ALA A 130 -6.54 16.26 -10.81
C ALA A 130 -5.87 17.55 -11.29
N SER A 131 -4.75 17.93 -10.66
CA SER A 131 -3.94 19.10 -11.04
C SER A 131 -2.52 18.95 -10.50
N LEU A 132 -1.58 19.73 -11.00
CA LEU A 132 -0.20 19.72 -10.51
C LEU A 132 0.44 21.11 -10.56
N THR A 133 1.37 21.34 -9.65
CA THR A 133 2.34 22.45 -9.72
C THR A 133 3.73 21.87 -10.05
N ALA A 134 4.79 22.68 -10.00
CA ALA A 134 6.16 22.17 -10.19
C ALA A 134 6.57 21.10 -9.16
N THR A 135 5.98 21.12 -7.95
CA THR A 135 6.40 20.30 -6.80
C THR A 135 5.24 19.65 -6.05
N ARG A 136 4.05 19.60 -6.65
CA ARG A 136 2.87 18.99 -6.03
C ARG A 136 2.01 18.28 -7.04
N LEU A 137 1.59 17.07 -6.70
CA LEU A 137 0.55 16.32 -7.40
C LEU A 137 -0.72 16.37 -6.55
N ASN A 138 -1.79 16.99 -7.05
CA ASN A 138 -3.09 16.99 -6.41
C ASN A 138 -3.96 15.91 -7.05
N PHE A 139 -4.70 15.16 -6.23
CA PHE A 139 -5.44 13.99 -6.63
C PHE A 139 -6.95 14.23 -6.65
N THR A 140 -7.67 13.45 -7.45
CA THR A 140 -9.14 13.50 -7.53
C THR A 140 -9.83 13.00 -6.27
N GLN A 141 -9.15 12.15 -5.50
CA GLN A 141 -9.64 11.57 -4.25
C GLN A 141 -8.51 11.57 -3.20
N PRO A 142 -8.86 11.65 -1.90
CA PRO A 142 -7.88 11.56 -0.83
C PRO A 142 -7.26 10.15 -0.75
N LEU A 143 -5.98 10.09 -0.38
CA LEU A 143 -5.31 8.84 -0.02
C LEU A 143 -5.89 8.32 1.30
N THR A 144 -6.14 7.04 1.38
CA THR A 144 -6.76 6.38 2.53
C THR A 144 -5.74 6.00 3.61
N VAL A 145 -4.47 5.85 3.22
CA VAL A 145 -3.38 5.53 4.15
C VAL A 145 -2.34 6.64 4.21
N ALA A 146 -1.60 6.68 5.32
CA ALA A 146 -0.50 7.63 5.50
C ALA A 146 0.82 7.10 4.91
N PHE A 147 1.64 8.02 4.40
CA PHE A 147 2.98 7.77 3.89
C PHE A 147 4.02 8.66 4.57
N GLY A 148 5.26 8.16 4.68
CA GLY A 148 6.38 8.93 5.21
C GLY A 148 6.87 10.02 4.24
N ALA A 149 7.78 10.87 4.69
CA ALA A 149 8.53 11.77 3.81
C ALA A 149 9.80 11.08 3.25
N THR A 150 10.38 10.18 4.03
CA THR A 150 11.56 9.40 3.67
C THR A 150 11.11 8.06 3.10
N GLY A 151 11.76 7.61 2.03
CA GLY A 151 11.49 6.30 1.45
C GLY A 151 10.21 6.18 0.63
N THR A 152 9.50 7.28 0.36
CA THR A 152 8.27 7.29 -0.44
C THR A 152 8.52 7.88 -1.81
N GLN A 153 7.99 7.22 -2.83
CA GLN A 153 8.02 7.69 -4.21
C GLN A 153 6.62 7.68 -4.82
N ALA A 154 6.40 8.62 -5.73
CA ALA A 154 5.24 8.64 -6.62
C ALA A 154 5.69 8.17 -8.00
N ILE A 155 4.97 7.19 -8.54
CA ILE A 155 5.32 6.49 -9.77
C ILE A 155 4.18 6.66 -10.76
N ARG A 156 4.41 7.27 -11.92
CA ARG A 156 3.42 7.29 -13.00
C ARG A 156 3.24 5.86 -13.50
N VAL A 157 1.99 5.41 -13.53
CA VAL A 157 1.58 4.09 -13.99
C VAL A 157 0.83 4.24 -15.31
N PRO A 158 1.46 3.94 -16.45
CA PRO A 158 0.78 3.97 -17.74
C PRO A 158 -0.40 3.00 -17.79
N GLU A 159 -1.48 3.41 -18.44
CA GLU A 159 -2.69 2.61 -18.63
C GLU A 159 -2.84 2.33 -20.13
N TYR A 160 -2.55 1.09 -20.56
CA TYR A 160 -2.55 0.68 -21.95
C TYR A 160 -3.84 -0.05 -22.34
N THR A 161 -4.16 -0.06 -23.64
CA THR A 161 -5.23 -0.93 -24.17
C THR A 161 -4.73 -2.36 -24.36
N SER A 162 -3.47 -2.53 -24.75
CA SER A 162 -2.76 -3.81 -24.81
C SER A 162 -1.25 -3.60 -24.73
N VAL A 163 -0.52 -4.64 -24.32
CA VAL A 163 0.94 -4.62 -24.25
C VAL A 163 1.49 -5.82 -24.98
N THR A 164 2.41 -5.60 -25.92
CA THR A 164 3.17 -6.65 -26.58
C THR A 164 4.66 -6.41 -26.35
N VAL A 165 5.35 -7.41 -25.78
CA VAL A 165 6.80 -7.42 -25.62
C VAL A 165 7.35 -8.51 -26.52
N ASN A 166 7.99 -8.12 -27.62
CA ASN A 166 8.57 -9.08 -28.57
C ASN A 166 9.82 -9.74 -27.99
N ALA A 167 10.29 -10.83 -28.61
CA ALA A 167 11.37 -11.66 -28.08
C ALA A 167 12.68 -10.90 -27.76
N ALA A 168 13.02 -9.86 -28.54
CA ALA A 168 14.19 -9.00 -28.29
C ALA A 168 13.91 -7.81 -27.35
N GLY A 169 12.64 -7.61 -26.97
CA GLY A 169 12.18 -6.52 -26.15
C GLY A 169 12.28 -6.81 -24.65
N SER A 170 12.52 -5.77 -23.85
CA SER A 170 12.28 -5.87 -22.41
C SER A 170 11.82 -4.57 -21.78
N ILE A 171 10.95 -4.71 -20.77
CA ILE A 171 10.51 -3.63 -19.89
C ILE A 171 11.27 -3.75 -18.56
N VAL A 172 11.91 -2.65 -18.14
CA VAL A 172 12.75 -2.59 -16.95
C VAL A 172 12.44 -1.39 -16.05
N ALA A 173 12.61 -1.57 -14.75
CA ALA A 173 12.59 -0.45 -13.81
C ALA A 173 13.83 0.43 -13.99
N ALA A 174 13.72 1.73 -13.70
CA ALA A 174 14.91 2.53 -13.42
C ALA A 174 15.65 1.93 -12.19
N PRO A 175 16.99 1.92 -12.14
CA PRO A 175 17.70 1.50 -10.93
C PRO A 175 17.29 2.34 -9.72
N TRP A 176 17.15 1.70 -8.55
CA TRP A 176 16.91 2.40 -7.30
C TRP A 176 18.13 3.24 -6.91
N ASP A 177 17.95 4.55 -6.82
CA ASP A 177 19.01 5.51 -6.52
C ASP A 177 19.13 5.88 -5.03
N GLY A 178 18.31 5.26 -4.18
CA GLY A 178 18.17 5.63 -2.76
C GLY A 178 16.90 6.42 -2.45
N ALA A 179 16.20 6.93 -3.47
CA ALA A 179 14.98 7.71 -3.32
C ALA A 179 13.86 7.28 -4.28
N THR A 180 14.17 6.96 -5.53
CA THR A 180 13.21 6.53 -6.56
C THR A 180 13.75 5.39 -7.42
N GLY A 181 12.85 4.71 -8.14
CA GLY A 181 13.17 3.59 -9.03
C GLY A 181 12.81 2.23 -8.43
N GLY A 182 13.35 1.16 -9.03
CA GLY A 182 13.23 -0.22 -8.56
C GLY A 182 11.88 -0.91 -8.79
N VAL A 183 10.92 -0.23 -9.41
CA VAL A 183 9.55 -0.74 -9.61
C VAL A 183 9.14 -0.63 -11.07
N VAL A 184 8.60 -1.70 -11.64
CA VAL A 184 7.83 -1.67 -12.91
C VAL A 184 6.35 -1.74 -12.57
N ALA A 185 5.54 -0.82 -13.10
CA ALA A 185 4.09 -0.84 -12.91
C ALA A 185 3.36 -0.31 -14.15
N PHE A 186 2.34 -1.02 -14.62
CA PHE A 186 1.43 -0.55 -15.67
C PHE A 186 0.11 -1.30 -15.53
N LEU A 187 -0.96 -0.73 -16.10
CA LEU A 187 -2.23 -1.41 -16.28
C LEU A 187 -2.48 -1.66 -17.77
N SER A 188 -3.22 -2.72 -18.08
CA SER A 188 -3.61 -3.10 -19.44
C SER A 188 -5.05 -3.59 -19.42
N GLN A 189 -5.91 -2.97 -20.23
CA GLN A 189 -7.31 -3.40 -20.38
C GLN A 189 -7.41 -4.75 -21.11
N GLY A 190 -6.54 -4.96 -22.09
CA GLY A 190 -6.45 -6.16 -22.89
C GLY A 190 -5.22 -7.00 -22.57
N ALA A 191 -4.92 -7.93 -23.48
CA ALA A 191 -3.85 -8.90 -23.29
C ALA A 191 -2.47 -8.25 -23.12
N VAL A 192 -1.66 -8.84 -22.24
CA VAL A 192 -0.22 -8.62 -22.14
C VAL A 192 0.47 -9.82 -22.80
N ASN A 193 0.92 -9.67 -24.03
CA ASN A 193 1.61 -10.71 -24.78
C ASN A 193 3.12 -10.54 -24.62
N ASN A 194 3.76 -11.38 -23.81
CA ASN A 194 5.18 -11.25 -23.47
C ASN A 194 5.98 -12.45 -24.00
N ALA A 195 6.71 -12.23 -25.09
CA ALA A 195 7.71 -13.16 -25.63
C ALA A 195 9.15 -12.77 -25.25
N GLY A 196 9.35 -11.58 -24.68
CA GLY A 196 10.63 -11.07 -24.18
C GLY A 196 10.68 -11.11 -22.64
N ALA A 197 11.01 -9.97 -22.01
CA ALA A 197 11.09 -9.88 -20.55
C ALA A 197 10.41 -8.63 -19.96
N ILE A 198 9.85 -8.79 -18.76
CA ILE A 198 9.39 -7.70 -17.90
C ILE A 198 9.98 -7.97 -16.52
N HIS A 199 10.91 -7.13 -16.06
CA HIS A 199 11.68 -7.42 -14.86
C HIS A 199 12.26 -6.19 -14.16
N ALA A 200 12.65 -6.36 -12.91
CA ALA A 200 13.36 -5.36 -12.11
C ALA A 200 14.71 -5.91 -11.59
N ASP A 201 15.27 -6.92 -12.26
CA ASP A 201 16.51 -7.58 -11.81
C ASP A 201 17.67 -6.59 -11.78
N GLY A 202 18.41 -6.58 -10.67
CA GLY A 202 19.49 -5.63 -10.44
C GLY A 202 19.03 -4.16 -10.35
N ARG A 203 17.72 -3.88 -10.28
CA ARG A 203 17.19 -2.51 -10.16
C ARG A 203 16.78 -2.12 -8.74
N GLY A 204 16.91 -3.04 -7.77
CA GLY A 204 16.75 -2.76 -6.33
C GLY A 204 17.99 -2.10 -5.71
N PHE A 205 18.24 -2.32 -4.42
CA PHE A 205 19.33 -1.73 -3.62
C PHE A 205 20.70 -1.77 -4.33
N ARG A 206 21.02 -0.73 -5.11
CA ARG A 206 22.25 -0.58 -5.92
C ARG A 206 22.62 -1.85 -6.71
N GLY A 207 21.63 -2.58 -7.22
CA GLY A 207 21.84 -3.83 -7.95
C GLY A 207 22.52 -4.96 -7.15
N ALA A 208 22.34 -4.98 -5.83
CA ALA A 208 23.03 -5.88 -4.91
C ALA A 208 24.57 -5.77 -4.94
N PHE A 209 25.09 -4.61 -5.36
CA PHE A 209 26.51 -4.31 -5.25
C PHE A 209 26.94 -4.29 -3.79
N ALA A 210 27.88 -5.16 -3.43
CA ALA A 210 28.50 -5.14 -2.11
C ALA A 210 29.41 -3.91 -1.99
N TRP A 211 29.06 -3.00 -1.08
CA TRP A 211 29.94 -1.90 -0.71
C TRP A 211 30.80 -2.38 0.47
N ASN A 212 32.09 -2.61 0.23
CA ASN A 212 33.04 -2.94 1.28
C ASN A 212 33.91 -1.72 1.59
N GLY A 213 34.26 -1.54 2.86
CA GLY A 213 35.34 -0.64 3.25
C GLY A 213 36.71 -1.29 3.00
N ASP A 214 37.77 -0.50 3.17
CA ASP A 214 39.17 -0.95 3.09
C ASP A 214 39.69 -1.48 4.45
N GLY A 215 38.79 -1.68 5.43
CA GLY A 215 39.12 -2.15 6.76
C GLY A 215 39.23 -3.68 6.83
N ASP A 216 40.38 -4.16 7.32
CA ASP A 216 40.59 -5.57 7.67
C ASP A 216 40.58 -5.74 9.19
N GLY A 217 39.92 -6.78 9.70
CA GLY A 217 39.98 -7.16 11.12
C GLY A 217 38.99 -6.44 12.03
N CYS A 218 37.72 -6.34 11.63
CA CYS A 218 36.61 -5.72 12.38
C CYS A 218 36.72 -5.94 13.91
N THR A 219 37.04 -4.89 14.65
CA THR A 219 37.16 -4.93 16.14
C THR A 219 35.86 -4.54 16.84
N ALA A 220 34.89 -4.02 16.08
CA ALA A 220 33.57 -3.60 16.54
C ALA A 220 32.50 -3.88 15.48
N LEU A 221 31.23 -3.72 15.88
CA LEU A 221 30.08 -3.88 14.98
C LEU A 221 29.85 -2.68 14.06
N ASP A 222 30.43 -1.53 14.40
CA ASP A 222 30.33 -0.27 13.68
C ASP A 222 31.72 0.33 13.51
N GLU A 223 32.03 0.76 12.29
CA GLU A 223 33.29 1.40 11.94
C GLU A 223 33.02 2.55 10.96
N GLN A 224 33.79 3.64 11.07
CA GLN A 224 33.66 4.78 10.18
C GLN A 224 34.31 4.47 8.82
N TRP A 225 33.79 5.03 7.73
CA TRP A 225 34.46 5.02 6.43
C TRP A 225 35.89 5.63 6.55
N PRO A 226 36.94 5.03 5.94
CA PRO A 226 36.91 3.95 4.95
C PRO A 226 36.94 2.53 5.51
N GLY A 227 37.14 2.33 6.82
CA GLY A 227 37.18 0.98 7.42
C GLY A 227 35.83 0.26 7.39
N GLY A 228 34.74 0.99 7.63
CA GLY A 228 33.37 0.46 7.59
C GLY A 228 32.57 0.84 6.34
N ALA A 229 31.56 0.03 6.02
CA ALA A 229 30.61 0.25 4.93
C ALA A 229 29.21 0.62 5.40
N SER A 230 28.44 1.31 4.55
CA SER A 230 27.03 1.61 4.83
C SER A 230 26.21 0.33 4.96
N LYS A 231 25.43 0.22 6.04
CA LYS A 231 24.50 -0.89 6.28
C LYS A 231 23.27 -0.73 5.37
N GLY A 232 22.74 -1.88 4.92
CA GLY A 232 21.56 -1.96 4.03
C GLY A 232 20.30 -1.36 4.62
#